data_AF-A0A8J2R3Z8-F1
#
_entry.id   AF-A0A8J2R3Z8-F1
#
_cell.length_a   1.000
_cell.length_b   1.000
_cell.length_c   1.000
_cell.angle_alpha   90.00
_cell.angle_beta   90.00
_cell.angle_gamma   90.00
#
_symmetry.space_group_name_H-M   'P 1'
#
loop_
_entity.id
_entity.type
_entity.pdbx_description
1 polymer ?
#
loop_
_entity_poly.entity_id
_entity_poly.type
_entity_poly.pdbx_seq_one_letter_code
_entity_poly.pdbx_strand_id
1 'polypeptide(L)'
;MAKSNDFIECFIQMLKSLEDKDNIFEKIQEFVCHMYGFNRLKKVDEARVALFEKTYKFLDTETFKLPKKGIDGSSLPPCESELYQQFLRACYIAQIWSNAHLKVPTSEDPEDYGWEEVDNKYDSRQL
;
A
#
# COMPACT_ATOMS: atom_id res chain seq x y z
N MET A 1 4.05 -20.61 3.50
CA MET A 1 3.38 -19.45 4.12
C MET A 1 2.07 -19.94 4.70
N ALA A 2 1.92 -19.94 6.02
CA ALA A 2 0.58 -20.12 6.60
C ALA A 2 -0.27 -18.93 6.13
N LYS A 3 -1.46 -19.19 5.59
CA LYS A 3 -2.44 -18.13 5.36
C LYS A 3 -2.76 -17.55 6.74
N SER A 4 -2.28 -16.36 7.05
CA SER A 4 -2.77 -15.61 8.20
C SER A 4 -4.21 -15.25 7.87
N ASN A 5 -5.16 -15.88 8.58
CA ASN A 5 -6.59 -15.59 8.42
C ASN A 5 -6.85 -14.08 8.61
N ASP A 6 -6.06 -13.43 9.45
CA ASP A 6 -6.15 -12.00 9.76
C ASP A 6 -6.00 -11.10 8.53
N PHE A 7 -5.09 -11.41 7.59
CA PHE A 7 -4.97 -10.61 6.36
C PHE A 7 -6.18 -10.80 5.44
N ILE A 8 -6.70 -12.03 5.34
CA ILE A 8 -7.89 -12.30 4.53
C ILE A 8 -9.09 -11.53 5.11
N GLU A 9 -9.25 -11.55 6.43
CA GLU A 9 -10.29 -10.78 7.11
C GLU A 9 -10.14 -9.27 6.88
N CYS A 10 -8.91 -8.74 6.91
CA CYS A 10 -8.62 -7.36 6.56
C CYS A 10 -9.07 -7.00 5.13
N PHE A 11 -8.73 -7.82 4.13
CA PHE A 11 -9.19 -7.61 2.75
C PHE A 11 -10.71 -7.72 2.61
N ILE A 12 -11.37 -8.55 3.43
CA ILE A 12 -12.84 -8.61 3.48
C ILE A 12 -13.43 -7.33 4.07
N GLN A 13 -12.77 -6.72 5.06
CA GLN A 13 -13.20 -5.43 5.63
C GLN A 13 -13.11 -4.29 4.61
N MET A 14 -12.12 -4.31 3.71
CA MET A 14 -12.01 -3.34 2.61
C MET A 14 -13.24 -3.33 1.67
N LEU A 15 -13.99 -4.43 1.59
CA LEU A 15 -15.22 -4.53 0.78
C LEU A 15 -16.42 -3.79 1.41
N LYS A 16 -16.29 -3.36 2.68
CA LYS A 16 -17.34 -2.71 3.49
C LYS A 16 -17.05 -1.21 3.63
N SER A 17 -17.76 -0.52 4.54
CA SER A 17 -17.51 0.90 4.81
C SER A 17 -16.14 1.13 5.47
N LEU A 18 -15.56 2.30 5.20
CA LEU A 18 -14.26 2.74 5.72
C LEU A 18 -14.32 3.34 7.13
N GLU A 19 -15.31 2.96 7.94
CA GLU A 19 -15.43 3.44 9.34
C GLU A 19 -14.16 3.17 10.17
N ASP A 20 -13.44 2.09 9.84
CA ASP A 20 -12.18 1.70 10.51
C ASP A 20 -10.97 1.72 9.55
N LYS A 21 -10.93 2.68 8.63
CA LYS A 21 -9.90 2.74 7.58
C LYS A 21 -8.47 2.75 8.10
N ASP A 22 -8.22 3.39 9.24
CA ASP A 22 -6.86 3.54 9.77
C ASP A 22 -6.31 2.19 10.25
N ASN A 23 -7.11 1.42 11.01
CA ASN A 23 -6.71 0.07 11.44
C ASN A 23 -6.55 -0.89 10.26
N ILE A 24 -7.45 -0.82 9.27
CA ILE A 24 -7.32 -1.60 8.04
C ILE A 24 -6.02 -1.23 7.33
N PHE A 25 -5.73 0.07 7.20
CA PHE A 25 -4.51 0.55 6.57
C PHE A 25 -3.25 0.09 7.30
N GLU A 26 -3.22 0.11 8.64
CA GLU A 26 -2.11 -0.43 9.41
C GLU A 26 -1.86 -1.92 9.11
N LYS A 27 -2.93 -2.70 8.94
CA LYS A 27 -2.81 -4.12 8.56
C LYS A 27 -2.37 -4.31 7.11
N ILE A 28 -2.77 -3.43 6.20
CA ILE A 28 -2.25 -3.42 4.83
C ILE A 28 -0.76 -3.08 4.80
N GLN A 29 -0.29 -2.14 5.63
CA GLN A 29 1.14 -1.87 5.76
C GLN A 29 1.92 -3.10 6.25
N GLU A 30 1.43 -3.79 7.29
CA GLU A 30 2.01 -5.04 7.79
C GLU A 30 2.06 -6.13 6.69
N PHE A 31 0.97 -6.29 5.94
CA PHE A 31 0.91 -7.22 4.81
C PHE A 31 1.98 -6.89 3.75
N VAL A 32 2.12 -5.62 3.38
CA VAL A 32 3.14 -5.18 2.42
C VAL A 32 4.54 -5.44 2.95
N CYS A 33 4.84 -5.12 4.20
CA CYS A 33 6.14 -5.45 4.82
C CYS A 33 6.46 -6.95 4.69
N HIS A 34 5.48 -7.83 4.92
CA HIS A 34 5.65 -9.28 4.77
C HIS A 34 5.92 -9.69 3.31
N MET A 35 5.27 -9.05 2.33
CA MET A 35 5.55 -9.31 0.90
C MET A 35 7.00 -8.99 0.51
N TYR A 36 7.59 -7.95 1.13
CA TYR A 36 8.99 -7.58 0.93
C TYR A 36 9.97 -8.34 1.86
N GLY A 37 9.48 -9.33 2.62
CA GLY A 37 10.29 -10.21 3.46
C GLY A 37 10.60 -9.68 4.87
N PHE A 38 9.93 -8.62 5.30
CA PHE A 38 10.10 -8.01 6.62
C PHE A 38 8.98 -8.43 7.59
N ASN A 39 8.99 -9.69 8.03
CA ASN A 39 7.93 -10.30 8.86
C ASN A 39 7.79 -9.74 10.30
N ARG A 40 8.62 -8.76 10.68
CA ARG A 40 8.61 -8.12 12.00
C ARG A 40 8.29 -6.63 11.93
N LEU A 41 8.34 -6.04 10.74
CA LEU A 41 8.05 -4.64 10.53
C LEU A 41 6.59 -4.48 10.14
N LYS A 42 5.97 -3.40 10.63
CA LYS A 42 4.55 -3.12 10.40
C LYS A 42 4.30 -1.84 9.63
N LYS A 43 5.32 -1.01 9.45
CA LYS A 43 5.25 0.25 8.71
C LYS A 43 6.15 0.16 7.47
N VAL A 44 5.62 0.56 6.32
CA VAL A 44 6.33 0.39 5.05
C VAL A 44 7.54 1.30 4.93
N ASP A 45 7.50 2.48 5.52
CA ASP A 45 8.66 3.39 5.53
C ASP A 45 9.82 2.83 6.35
N GLU A 46 9.55 2.13 7.46
CA GLU A 46 10.59 1.37 8.19
C GLU A 46 11.17 0.25 7.33
N ALA A 47 10.34 -0.46 6.57
CA ALA A 47 10.79 -1.51 5.65
C ALA A 47 11.64 -0.93 4.51
N ARG A 48 11.32 0.28 4.03
CA ARG A 48 12.14 1.00 3.03
C ARG A 48 13.52 1.33 3.57
N VAL A 49 13.60 1.86 4.80
CA VAL A 49 14.89 2.15 5.46
C VAL A 49 15.70 0.87 5.67
N ALA A 50 15.07 -0.18 6.21
CA ALA A 50 15.74 -1.46 6.43
C ALA A 50 16.25 -2.09 5.12
N LEU A 51 15.48 -1.97 4.02
CA LEU A 51 15.91 -2.44 2.70
C LEU A 51 17.05 -1.59 2.14
N PHE A 52 17.02 -0.27 2.35
CA PHE A 52 18.10 0.63 2.00
C PHE A 52 19.39 0.23 2.74
N GLU A 53 19.37 0.09 4.06
CA GLU A 53 20.54 -0.31 4.85
C GLU A 53 21.10 -1.68 4.46
N LYS A 54 20.21 -2.64 4.13
CA LYS A 54 20.60 -3.97 3.63
C LYS A 54 21.29 -3.89 2.27
N THR A 55 20.84 -2.97 1.42
CA THR A 55 21.32 -2.81 0.04
C THR A 55 22.63 -2.03 0.00
N TYR A 56 22.67 -0.89 0.70
CA TYR A 56 23.80 0.03 0.74
C TYR A 56 24.61 -0.22 2.01
N LYS A 57 25.75 -0.88 1.88
CA LYS A 57 26.64 -1.10 3.03
C LYS A 57 27.28 0.22 3.43
N PHE A 58 27.19 0.56 4.71
CA PHE A 58 27.91 1.69 5.29
C PHE A 58 29.42 1.41 5.26
N LEU A 59 30.21 2.38 4.79
CA LEU A 59 31.65 2.42 5.01
C LEU A 59 31.90 3.33 6.21
N ASP A 60 32.94 3.04 7.01
CA ASP A 60 33.35 3.87 8.16
C ASP A 60 33.60 5.35 7.80
N THR A 61 33.70 5.68 6.51
CA THR A 61 33.99 7.00 5.95
C THR A 61 32.74 7.82 5.57
N GLU A 62 31.63 7.74 6.32
CA GLU A 62 30.36 8.46 6.04
C GLU A 62 29.83 8.28 4.59
N THR A 63 30.23 7.21 3.91
CA THR A 63 29.98 7.01 2.48
C THR A 63 29.29 5.67 2.24
N PHE A 64 28.20 5.69 1.49
CA PHE A 64 27.49 4.48 1.12
C PHE A 64 28.21 3.75 -0.01
N LYS A 65 28.50 2.46 0.20
CA LYS A 65 29.00 1.61 -0.87
C LYS A 65 27.84 1.19 -1.78
N LEU A 66 27.86 1.69 -3.02
CA LEU A 66 26.92 1.25 -4.04
C LEU A 66 27.04 -0.27 -4.29
N PRO A 67 25.92 -0.98 -4.48
CA PRO A 67 25.95 -2.38 -4.84
C PRO A 67 26.61 -2.59 -6.21
N LYS A 68 27.35 -3.69 -6.36
CA LYS A 68 28.08 -4.00 -7.62
C LYS A 68 27.15 -4.29 -8.81
N LYS A 69 25.95 -4.81 -8.54
CA LYS A 69 24.86 -4.91 -9.50
C LYS A 69 23.96 -3.70 -9.24
N GLY A 70 23.59 -2.95 -10.27
CA GLY A 70 22.71 -1.79 -10.13
C GLY A 70 21.45 -2.11 -9.31
N ILE A 71 20.88 -1.06 -8.71
CA ILE A 71 19.70 -1.21 -7.87
C ILE A 71 18.46 -1.15 -8.75
N ASP A 72 17.65 -2.19 -8.65
CA ASP A 72 16.32 -2.18 -9.22
C ASP A 72 15.40 -1.38 -8.29
N GLY A 73 15.05 -0.15 -8.70
CA GLY A 73 14.16 0.71 -7.94
C GLY A 73 12.77 0.09 -7.70
N SER A 74 12.35 -0.85 -8.57
CA SER A 74 11.09 -1.57 -8.41
C SER A 74 11.10 -2.61 -7.29
N SER A 75 12.28 -2.89 -6.72
CA SER A 75 12.42 -3.79 -5.56
C SER A 75 12.14 -3.10 -4.21
N LEU A 76 11.97 -1.77 -4.21
CA LEU A 76 11.63 -1.02 -2.99
C LEU A 76 10.13 -1.16 -2.66
N PRO A 77 9.76 -1.34 -1.39
CA PRO A 77 8.36 -1.21 -0.98
C PRO A 77 7.83 0.19 -1.30
N PRO A 78 6.53 0.35 -1.57
CA PRO A 78 5.93 1.68 -1.73
C PRO A 78 6.18 2.54 -0.48
N CYS A 79 6.26 3.86 -0.65
CA CYS A 79 6.19 4.75 0.52
C CYS A 79 4.78 4.72 1.13
N GLU A 80 4.67 5.12 2.39
CA GLU A 80 3.39 5.12 3.10
C GLU A 80 2.31 5.90 2.35
N SER A 81 2.67 7.08 1.84
CA SER A 81 1.74 7.94 1.11
C SER A 81 1.19 7.27 -0.16
N GLU A 82 2.07 6.70 -1.00
CA GLU A 82 1.64 6.02 -2.23
C GLU A 82 0.81 4.77 -1.91
N LEU A 83 1.21 4.02 -0.86
CA LEU A 83 0.42 2.89 -0.40
C LEU A 83 -0.96 3.32 0.10
N TYR A 84 -1.08 4.46 0.77
CA TYR A 84 -2.35 4.99 1.25
C TYR A 84 -3.29 5.33 0.09
N GLN A 85 -2.79 6.03 -0.93
CA GLN A 85 -3.59 6.33 -2.12
C GLN A 85 -4.04 5.05 -2.83
N GLN A 86 -3.15 4.07 -2.97
CA GLN A 86 -3.50 2.79 -3.56
C GLN A 86 -4.51 1.99 -2.72
N PHE A 87 -4.39 2.05 -1.40
CA PHE A 87 -5.33 1.46 -0.46
C PHE A 87 -6.74 2.03 -0.65
N LEU A 88 -6.86 3.37 -0.68
CA LEU A 88 -8.13 4.04 -0.91
C LEU A 88 -8.76 3.63 -2.24
N ARG A 89 -7.99 3.67 -3.35
CA ARG A 89 -8.47 3.26 -4.66
C ARG A 89 -8.93 1.81 -4.67
N ALA A 90 -8.18 0.91 -4.03
CA ALA A 90 -8.53 -0.50 -3.92
C ALA A 90 -9.84 -0.71 -3.15
N CYS A 91 -10.06 0.01 -2.04
CA CYS A 91 -11.31 -0.02 -1.27
C CYS A 91 -12.50 0.41 -2.12
N TYR A 92 -12.38 1.51 -2.87
CA TYR A 92 -13.44 2.00 -3.74
C TYR A 92 -13.88 0.98 -4.77
N ILE A 93 -12.91 0.41 -5.50
CA ILE A 93 -13.16 -0.63 -6.51
C ILE A 93 -13.76 -1.87 -5.86
N ALA A 94 -13.25 -2.30 -4.71
CA ALA A 94 -13.74 -3.46 -3.97
C ALA A 94 -15.22 -3.28 -3.55
N GLN A 95 -15.60 -2.10 -3.07
CA GLN A 95 -16.98 -1.75 -2.72
C GLN A 95 -17.91 -1.76 -3.95
N ILE A 96 -17.47 -1.22 -5.09
CA ILE A 96 -18.25 -1.28 -6.33
C ILE A 96 -18.56 -2.73 -6.70
N TRP A 97 -17.55 -3.60 -6.64
CA TRP A 97 -17.72 -5.00 -7.00
C TRP A 97 -18.56 -5.78 -5.97
N SER A 98 -18.44 -5.49 -4.68
CA SER A 98 -19.28 -6.13 -3.65
C SER A 98 -20.77 -5.78 -3.84
N ASN A 99 -21.05 -4.59 -4.37
CA ASN A 99 -22.38 -4.07 -4.64
C ASN A 99 -22.80 -4.16 -6.11
N ALA A 100 -22.10 -4.93 -6.96
CA ALA A 100 -22.38 -5.01 -8.40
C ALA A 100 -23.78 -5.55 -8.76
N HIS A 101 -24.49 -6.13 -7.79
CA HIS A 101 -25.87 -6.58 -7.92
C HIS A 101 -26.91 -5.44 -7.74
N LEU A 102 -26.49 -4.28 -7.26
CA LEU A 102 -27.33 -3.10 -7.08
C LEU A 102 -27.33 -2.23 -8.34
N LYS A 103 -28.43 -1.50 -8.56
CA LYS A 103 -28.53 -0.53 -9.67
C LYS A 103 -27.52 0.61 -9.54
N VAL A 104 -27.26 1.04 -8.30
CA VAL A 104 -26.26 2.05 -7.95
C VAL A 104 -25.29 1.37 -6.97
N PRO A 105 -24.10 0.96 -7.42
CA PRO A 105 -23.19 0.13 -6.62
C PRO A 105 -22.45 0.91 -5.52
N THR A 106 -22.32 2.23 -5.66
CA THR A 106 -21.74 3.09 -4.62
C THR A 106 -22.35 4.49 -4.68
N SER A 107 -22.45 5.14 -3.52
CA SER A 107 -22.76 6.56 -3.36
C SER A 107 -21.53 7.40 -3.01
N GLU A 108 -20.36 6.77 -2.90
CA GLU A 108 -19.10 7.40 -2.54
C GLU A 108 -18.48 8.11 -3.75
N ASP A 109 -17.79 9.23 -3.51
CA ASP A 109 -17.09 10.00 -4.53
C ASP A 109 -15.69 9.41 -4.78
N PRO A 110 -15.28 9.14 -6.04
CA PRO A 110 -13.91 8.73 -6.35
C PRO A 110 -12.83 9.65 -5.75
N GLU A 111 -13.08 10.95 -5.65
CA GLU A 111 -12.09 11.91 -5.13
C GLU A 111 -11.78 11.72 -3.64
N ASP A 112 -12.70 11.14 -2.87
CA ASP A 112 -12.45 10.74 -1.48
C ASP A 112 -11.61 9.46 -1.38
N TYR A 113 -11.41 8.75 -2.51
CA TYR A 113 -10.77 7.44 -2.59
C TYR A 113 -9.50 7.44 -3.44
N GLY A 114 -8.76 8.56 -3.46
CA GLY A 114 -7.43 8.65 -4.07
C GLY A 114 -7.42 8.77 -5.59
N TRP A 115 -8.56 9.17 -6.17
CA TRP A 115 -8.68 9.64 -7.53
C TRP A 115 -8.68 11.17 -7.58
N GLU A 116 -8.39 11.74 -8.74
CA GLU A 116 -8.55 13.16 -9.04
C GLU A 116 -9.19 13.33 -10.41
N GLU A 117 -10.09 14.30 -10.56
CA GLU A 117 -10.68 14.61 -11.86
C GLU A 117 -9.76 15.55 -12.66
N VAL A 118 -9.27 15.06 -13.80
CA VAL A 118 -8.44 15.79 -14.76
C VAL A 118 -9.05 15.65 -16.15
N ASP A 119 -9.42 16.77 -16.78
CA ASP A 119 -10.02 16.81 -18.12
C ASP A 119 -11.26 15.90 -18.29
N ASN A 120 -12.15 15.89 -17.29
CA ASN A 120 -13.35 15.02 -17.21
C ASN A 120 -13.03 13.51 -17.21
N LYS A 121 -11.85 13.14 -16.69
CA LYS A 121 -11.42 11.75 -16.47
C LYS A 121 -10.85 11.63 -15.07
N TYR A 122 -10.95 10.45 -14.48
CA TYR A 122 -10.29 10.16 -13.22
C TYR A 122 -8.88 9.62 -13.46
N ASP A 123 -7.89 10.29 -12.87
CA ASP A 123 -6.52 9.80 -12.77
C ASP A 123 -6.18 9.45 -11.31
N SER A 124 -5.10 8.70 -11.11
CA SER A 124 -4.55 8.41 -9.81
C SER A 124 -3.96 9.69 -9.21
N ARG A 125 -4.48 10.13 -8.06
CA ARG A 125 -3.94 11.27 -7.34
C ARG A 125 -2.46 11.05 -7.06
N GLN A 126 -1.62 11.95 -7.57
CA GLN A 126 -0.19 11.98 -7.27
C GLN A 126 0.06 12.80 -6.00
N LEU A 127 1.10 12.42 -5.26
CA LEU A 127 1.50 13.01 -3.97
C LEU A 127 2.69 13.94 -4.09
#